data_AF-A0A1Q5HJ25-F1
#
_entry.id   AF-A0A1Q5HJ25-F1
#
_cell.length_a   1.000
_cell.length_b   1.000
_cell.length_c   1.000
_cell.angle_alpha   90.00
_cell.angle_beta   90.00
_cell.angle_gamma   90.00
#
_symmetry.space_group_name_H-M   'P 1'
#
loop_
_entity.id
_entity.type
_entity.pdbx_description
1 polymer ?
#
loop_
_entity_poly.entity_id
_entity_poly.type
_entity_poly.pdbx_seq_one_letter_code
_entity_poly.pdbx_strand_id
1 'polypeptide(L)'
;MHDTGTPTRKRYRFREYHVTAVVDPMTLPTFEAVCVTGEDHDCGATSGELHAEEELTRWIAEHCAATGHDFYHRTTRATLRAEPGAWQ
;
A
#
# COMPACT_ATOMS: atom_id res chain seq x y z
N MET A 1 -28.75 -58.67 7.33
CA MET A 1 -27.36 -58.22 7.15
C MET A 1 -27.41 -56.79 6.65
N HIS A 2 -27.09 -55.81 7.48
CA HIS A 2 -26.93 -54.42 7.04
C HIS A 2 -25.42 -54.12 7.02
N ASP A 3 -24.91 -53.80 5.83
CA ASP A 3 -23.54 -53.34 5.59
C ASP A 3 -23.41 -51.91 6.11
N THR A 4 -22.65 -51.73 7.18
CA THR A 4 -22.32 -50.41 7.74
C THR A 4 -21.12 -49.84 6.98
N GLY A 5 -21.36 -49.37 5.75
CA GLY A 5 -20.38 -48.60 5.00
C GLY A 5 -19.87 -47.43 5.83
N THR A 6 -18.57 -47.43 6.15
CA THR A 6 -17.96 -46.40 7.00
C THR A 6 -18.03 -45.04 6.30
N PRO A 7 -18.58 -43.98 6.91
CA PRO A 7 -18.65 -42.68 6.26
C PRO A 7 -17.24 -42.14 6.05
N THR A 8 -16.85 -41.96 4.79
CA THR A 8 -15.58 -41.32 4.41
C THR A 8 -15.67 -39.83 4.71
N ARG A 9 -15.17 -39.42 5.87
CA ARG A 9 -15.09 -38.01 6.26
C ARG A 9 -14.03 -37.31 5.40
N LYS A 10 -14.45 -36.51 4.42
CA LYS A 10 -13.55 -35.60 3.69
C LYS A 10 -13.01 -34.55 4.66
N ARG A 11 -11.69 -34.55 4.86
CA ARG A 11 -10.99 -33.53 5.65
C ARG A 11 -10.55 -32.41 4.70
N TYR A 12 -11.24 -31.28 4.77
CA TYR A 12 -10.74 -30.04 4.17
C TYR A 12 -9.67 -29.46 5.10
N ARG A 13 -8.49 -29.19 4.55
CA ARG A 13 -7.41 -28.48 5.26
C ARG A 13 -7.22 -27.14 4.58
N PHE A 14 -7.38 -26.05 5.32
CA PHE A 14 -6.91 -24.75 4.87
C PHE A 14 -5.39 -24.83 4.73
N ARG A 15 -4.88 -24.60 3.52
CA ARG A 15 -3.46 -24.49 3.26
C ARG A 15 -3.12 -23.01 3.22
N GLU A 16 -2.23 -22.60 4.09
CA GLU A 16 -1.73 -21.24 4.08
C GLU A 16 -0.90 -21.05 2.81
N TYR A 17 -1.29 -20.08 1.99
CA TYR A 17 -0.58 -19.72 0.77
C TYR A 17 -0.02 -18.32 0.96
N HIS A 18 1.31 -18.23 1.02
CA HIS A 18 2.02 -16.97 1.18
C HIS A 18 2.43 -16.44 -0.19
N VAL A 19 2.14 -15.17 -0.46
CA VAL A 19 2.68 -14.42 -1.61
C VAL A 19 3.54 -13.31 -1.05
N THR A 20 4.79 -13.26 -1.45
CA THR A 20 5.67 -12.14 -1.14
C THR A 20 5.58 -11.12 -2.27
N ALA A 21 5.41 -9.84 -1.93
CA ALA A 21 5.49 -8.75 -2.89
C ALA A 21 6.89 -8.12 -2.80
N VAL A 22 7.65 -8.17 -3.90
CA VAL A 22 9.00 -7.59 -4.00
C VAL A 22 8.93 -6.37 -4.90
N VAL A 23 9.52 -5.25 -4.47
CA VAL A 23 9.58 -4.04 -5.30
C VAL A 23 10.41 -4.30 -6.56
N ASP A 24 9.88 -3.91 -7.72
CA ASP A 24 10.60 -4.05 -8.99
C ASP A 24 11.75 -3.02 -9.05
N PRO A 25 13.03 -3.48 -9.08
CA PRO A 25 14.19 -2.58 -9.13
C PRO A 25 14.29 -1.81 -10.45
N MET A 26 13.53 -2.19 -11.48
CA MET A 26 13.52 -1.50 -12.78
C MET A 26 12.54 -0.33 -12.83
N THR A 27 11.75 -0.13 -11.77
CA THR A 27 10.78 0.98 -11.69
C THR A 27 11.09 1.89 -10.52
N LEU A 28 11.07 3.19 -10.77
CA LEU A 28 11.15 4.17 -9.69
C LEU A 28 9.77 4.28 -9.01
N PRO A 29 9.72 4.31 -7.67
CA PRO A 29 8.48 4.65 -7.00
C PRO A 29 8.10 6.10 -7.30
N THR A 30 6.81 6.38 -7.23
CA THR A 30 6.28 7.73 -7.26
C THR A 30 5.65 8.09 -5.92
N PHE A 31 5.77 9.36 -5.57
CA PHE A 31 5.28 9.93 -4.34
C PHE A 31 4.41 11.13 -4.65
N GLU A 32 3.33 11.29 -3.89
CA GLU A 32 2.46 12.44 -3.98
C GLU A 32 1.98 12.79 -2.57
N ALA A 33 1.88 14.08 -2.28
CA ALA A 33 1.30 14.59 -1.05
C ALA A 33 0.13 15.53 -1.37
N VAL A 34 -0.89 15.48 -0.53
CA VAL A 34 -2.03 16.40 -0.55
C VAL A 34 -2.16 17.02 0.83
N CYS A 35 -2.20 18.35 0.91
CA CYS A 35 -2.49 19.06 2.14
C CYS A 35 -3.98 18.90 2.50
N VAL A 36 -4.24 18.29 3.65
CA VAL A 36 -5.59 18.06 4.19
C VAL A 36 -5.86 18.90 5.42
N THR A 37 -5.04 19.94 5.64
CA THR A 37 -5.29 20.92 6.70
C THR A 37 -6.21 21.99 6.16
N GLY A 38 -7.27 22.29 6.92
CA GLY A 38 -8.18 23.40 6.66
C GLY A 38 -9.34 23.37 7.64
N GLU A 39 -9.83 24.55 8.03
CA GLU A 39 -10.86 24.67 9.09
C GLU A 39 -12.29 24.41 8.56
N ASP A 40 -12.54 24.69 7.27
CA ASP A 40 -13.88 24.57 6.63
C ASP A 40 -13.86 23.66 5.38
N HIS A 41 -12.72 23.61 4.69
CA HIS A 41 -12.44 22.71 3.57
C HIS A 41 -10.95 22.37 3.58
N ASP A 42 -10.61 21.15 3.13
CA ASP A 42 -9.21 20.78 2.93
C ASP A 42 -8.53 21.79 2.00
N CYS A 43 -7.34 22.29 2.39
CA CYS A 43 -6.53 23.16 1.54
C CYS A 43 -6.35 22.59 0.14
N GLY A 44 -6.23 21.26 0.03
CA GLY A 44 -6.24 20.53 -1.23
C GLY A 44 -5.01 20.75 -2.11
N ALA A 45 -4.03 21.53 -1.65
CA ALA A 45 -2.78 21.72 -2.36
C ALA A 45 -2.06 20.38 -2.54
N THR A 46 -1.58 20.11 -3.75
CA THR A 46 -0.93 18.85 -4.11
C THR A 46 0.52 19.07 -4.53
N SER A 47 1.42 18.17 -4.15
CA SER A 47 2.80 18.17 -4.65
C SER A 47 2.91 17.81 -6.13
N GLY A 48 1.89 17.14 -6.68
CA GLY A 48 2.00 16.40 -7.92
C GLY A 48 2.86 15.13 -7.74
N GLU A 49 3.11 14.44 -8.86
CA GLU A 49 3.95 13.24 -8.88
C GLU A 49 5.44 13.61 -8.75
N LEU A 50 6.09 13.03 -7.73
CA LEU A 50 7.51 13.19 -7.44
C LEU A 50 8.19 11.82 -7.44
N HIS A 51 9.50 11.78 -7.69
CA HIS A 51 10.27 10.53 -7.80
C HIS A 51 11.28 10.32 -6.66
N ALA A 52 11.33 11.24 -5.70
CA ALA A 52 12.19 11.17 -4.53
C ALA A 52 11.46 11.59 -3.25
N GLU A 53 11.75 10.93 -2.13
CA GLU A 53 11.13 11.24 -0.83
C GLU A 53 11.59 12.59 -0.29
N GLU A 54 12.81 13.02 -0.63
CA GLU A 54 13.36 14.32 -0.24
C GLU A 54 12.62 15.47 -0.93
N GLU A 55 12.21 15.28 -2.20
CA GLU A 55 11.42 16.27 -2.92
C GLU A 55 10.03 16.44 -2.29
N LEU A 56 9.40 15.32 -1.90
CA LEU A 56 8.13 15.33 -1.19
C LEU A 56 8.24 16.07 0.15
N THR A 57 9.29 15.74 0.90
CA THR A 57 9.57 16.36 2.22
C THR A 57 9.81 17.87 2.08
N ARG A 58 10.57 18.28 1.06
CA ARG A 58 10.80 19.69 0.74
C ARG A 58 9.49 20.42 0.43
N TRP A 59 8.64 19.83 -0.42
CA TRP A 59 7.35 20.43 -0.75
C TRP A 59 6.45 20.61 0.49
N ILE A 60 6.38 19.59 1.36
CA ILE A 60 5.63 19.69 2.63
C ILE A 60 6.20 20.81 3.51
N ALA A 61 7.52 20.90 3.65
CA ALA A 61 8.17 21.92 4.46
C ALA A 61 7.91 23.34 3.92
N GLU A 62 7.99 23.53 2.60
CA GLU A 62 7.70 24.80 1.94
C GLU A 62 6.22 25.20 2.11
N HIS A 63 5.30 24.26 1.93
CA HIS A 63 3.86 24.51 2.10
C HIS A 63 3.50 24.81 3.56
N CYS A 64 4.04 24.04 4.50
CA CYS A 64 3.90 24.26 5.93
C CYS A 64 4.42 25.64 6.34
N ALA A 65 5.61 26.03 5.88
CA ALA A 65 6.18 27.35 6.17
C ALA A 65 5.33 28.50 5.59
N ALA A 66 4.70 28.29 4.43
CA ALA A 66 3.88 29.31 3.77
C ALA A 66 2.47 29.46 4.38
N THR A 67 1.89 28.38 4.90
CA THR A 67 0.47 28.32 5.29
C THR A 67 0.23 28.05 6.78
N GLY A 68 1.23 27.52 7.49
CA GLY A 68 1.07 27.01 8.86
C GLY A 68 0.29 25.70 8.92
N HIS A 69 0.16 24.97 7.81
CA HIS A 69 -0.58 23.71 7.74
C HIS A 69 0.30 22.52 8.17
N ASP A 70 -0.29 21.60 8.94
CA ASP A 70 0.45 20.53 9.63
C ASP A 70 0.08 19.10 9.18
N PHE A 71 -1.08 18.91 8.55
CA PHE A 71 -1.59 17.60 8.12
C PHE A 71 -1.59 17.42 6.60
N TYR A 72 -1.05 16.29 6.17
CA TYR A 72 -0.88 15.90 4.78
C TYR A 72 -1.18 14.42 4.60
N HIS A 73 -1.87 14.06 3.51
CA HIS A 73 -1.93 12.69 3.03
C HIS A 73 -0.77 12.42 2.09
N ARG A 74 -0.17 11.24 2.21
CA ARG A 74 0.89 10.76 1.31
C ARG A 74 0.41 9.51 0.57
N THR A 75 0.58 9.52 -0.75
CA THR A 75 0.46 8.35 -1.61
C THR A 75 1.85 7.92 -2.04
N THR A 76 2.12 6.61 -2.01
CA THR A 76 3.32 5.99 -2.59
C THR A 76 2.88 4.92 -3.55
N ARG A 77 3.39 4.97 -4.77
CA ARG A 77 3.09 4.00 -5.81
C ARG A 77 4.38 3.37 -6.30
N ALA A 78 4.44 2.04 -6.25
CA ALA A 78 5.58 1.27 -6.73
C ALA A 78 5.08 0.06 -7.51
N THR A 79 5.84 -0.38 -8.51
CA THR A 79 5.56 -1.65 -9.19
C THR A 79 6.10 -2.78 -8.32
N LEU A 80 5.24 -3.78 -8.07
CA LEU A 80 5.59 -4.94 -7.26
C LEU A 80 5.53 -6.19 -8.13
N ARG A 81 6.55 -7.04 -8.00
CA ARG A 81 6.54 -8.40 -8.50
C ARG A 81 6.02 -9.33 -7.41
N ALA A 82 4.98 -10.09 -7.72
CA ALA A 82 4.51 -11.16 -6.87
C ALA A 82 5.42 -12.38 -7.01
N GLU A 83 6.00 -12.83 -5.90
CA GLU A 83 6.71 -14.09 -5.81
C GLU A 83 5.81 -15.09 -5.07
N PRO A 84 5.23 -16.08 -5.77
CA PRO A 84 4.41 -17.08 -5.14
C PRO A 84 5.28 -17.94 -4.21
N GLY A 85 4.90 -18.03 -2.95
CA GLY A 85 5.51 -18.97 -2.02
C GLY A 85 5.32 -20.41 -2.53
N ALA A 86 6.26 -21.29 -2.19
CA ALA A 86 6.11 -22.70 -2.51
C ALA A 86 4.81 -23.23 -1.87
N TRP A 87 3.93 -23.82 -2.68
CA TRP A 87 2.77 -24.54 -2.17
C TRP A 87 3.27 -25.70 -1.30
N GLN A 88 3.05 -25.63 0.02
CA GLN A 88 3.31 -26.75 0.94
C GLN A 88 2.05 -27.61 1.17
#